data_AF-A0A954BXY9-F1
#
_entry.id   AF-A0A954BXY9-F1
#
_cell.length_a   1.000
_cell.length_b   1.000
_cell.length_c   1.000
_cell.angle_alpha   90.00
_cell.angle_beta   90.00
_cell.angle_gamma   90.00
#
_symmetry.space_group_name_H-M   'P 1'
#
loop_
_entity.id
_entity.type
_entity.pdbx_description
1 polymer ?
#
loop_
_entity_poly.entity_id
_entity_poly.type
_entity_poly.pdbx_seq_one_letter_code
_entity_poly.pdbx_strand_id
1 'polypeptide(L)'
;MIKAIFIKVVAIAGIAASLRFGQGADGWIAAGVIFTLTLAWISWGVFNVNSSLWADTVWRAPEPVKAVALTFDDGPDARFTQQILEVLADKGVKACFFSVGSRVIDNPDITHAIHQQGHMLGNHSESHAMWINFSLHKRLRREVRDTNAAIKQAAGVVPRFYRAPHGFKNPALGDILAQEGMLAVGWQVRGFDAVSGNAAKIAERVVDGAKGGGVILLHDGAGLQGSDDRSATVDALPVIIDGLRAKGLEIVRLDELLKIDAYLKSEEAA
;
A
#
# COMPACT_ATOMS: atom_id res chain seq x y z
N MET A 1 -19.40 7.07 -0.57
CA MET A 1 -20.58 7.79 -1.08
C MET A 1 -20.50 9.32 -0.94
N ILE A 2 -20.21 9.89 0.24
CA ILE A 2 -20.16 11.37 0.47
C ILE A 2 -19.08 12.06 -0.38
N LYS A 3 -17.86 11.51 -0.43
CA LYS A 3 -16.74 12.10 -1.18
C LYS A 3 -16.99 12.13 -2.69
N ALA A 4 -17.65 11.11 -3.24
CA ALA A 4 -18.03 11.07 -4.66
C ALA A 4 -19.16 12.06 -5.00
N ILE A 5 -20.08 12.32 -4.06
CA ILE A 5 -21.12 13.34 -4.19
C ILE A 5 -20.48 14.74 -4.17
N PHE A 6 -19.51 14.97 -3.28
CA PHE A 6 -18.78 16.24 -3.19
C PHE A 6 -18.11 16.63 -4.51
N ILE A 7 -17.41 15.71 -5.18
CA ILE A 7 -16.79 15.99 -6.50
C ILE A 7 -17.84 16.39 -7.53
N LYS A 8 -18.96 15.65 -7.59
CA LYS A 8 -20.05 15.94 -8.53
C LYS A 8 -20.66 17.31 -8.27
N VAL A 9 -20.84 17.67 -6.99
CA VAL A 9 -21.34 18.99 -6.59
C VAL A 9 -20.36 20.10 -6.96
N VAL A 10 -19.05 19.93 -6.73
CA VAL A 10 -18.04 20.92 -7.13
C VAL A 10 -18.00 21.09 -8.65
N ALA A 11 -18.06 20.00 -9.42
CA ALA A 11 -18.10 20.05 -10.88
C ALA A 11 -19.38 20.73 -11.40
N ILE A 12 -20.55 20.38 -10.86
CA ILE A 12 -21.84 21.00 -11.22
C ILE A 12 -21.88 22.47 -10.82
N ALA A 13 -21.36 22.82 -9.64
CA ALA A 13 -21.28 24.20 -9.18
C ALA A 13 -20.32 25.04 -10.05
N GLY A 14 -19.21 24.46 -10.50
CA GLY A 14 -18.29 25.10 -11.46
C GLY A 14 -18.96 25.40 -12.80
N ILE A 15 -19.72 24.44 -13.34
CA ILE A 15 -20.50 24.60 -14.58
C ILE A 15 -21.63 25.62 -14.39
N ALA A 16 -22.33 25.59 -13.26
CA ALA A 16 -23.40 26.55 -12.97
C ALA A 16 -22.86 27.98 -12.77
N ALA A 17 -21.69 28.13 -12.15
CA ALA A 17 -21.02 29.41 -11.99
C ALA A 17 -20.53 29.98 -13.34
N SER A 18 -19.99 29.13 -14.23
CA SER A 18 -19.58 29.56 -15.57
C SER A 18 -20.77 30.04 -16.41
N LEU A 19 -21.91 29.36 -16.30
CA LEU A 19 -23.16 29.76 -16.99
C LEU A 19 -23.78 31.04 -16.43
N ARG A 20 -23.60 31.31 -15.13
CA ARG A 20 -24.23 32.47 -14.44
C ARG A 20 -23.38 33.74 -14.45
N PHE A 21 -22.06 33.62 -14.45
CA PHE A 21 -21.13 34.75 -14.36
C PHE A 21 -20.32 35.00 -15.65
N GLY A 22 -20.47 34.17 -16.68
CA GLY A 22 -19.64 34.21 -17.88
C GLY A 22 -20.41 34.12 -19.19
N GLN A 23 -20.76 35.25 -19.79
CA GLN A 23 -20.92 35.33 -21.25
C GLN A 23 -19.74 36.04 -21.93
N GLY A 24 -18.72 36.46 -21.17
CA GLY A 24 -17.48 37.07 -21.65
C GLY A 24 -16.22 36.25 -21.33
N ALA A 25 -15.07 36.68 -21.87
CA ALA A 25 -13.79 35.97 -21.75
C ALA A 25 -13.38 35.67 -20.29
N ASP A 26 -13.62 36.59 -19.36
CA ASP A 26 -13.25 36.45 -17.95
C ASP A 26 -13.97 35.29 -17.25
N GLY A 27 -15.24 35.04 -17.60
CA GLY A 27 -16.01 33.94 -17.04
C GLY A 27 -15.52 32.57 -17.52
N TRP A 28 -15.12 32.48 -18.79
CA TRP A 28 -14.50 31.26 -19.35
C TRP A 28 -13.11 31.02 -18.76
N ILE A 29 -12.32 32.07 -18.52
CA ILE A 29 -11.03 31.98 -17.83
C ILE A 29 -11.22 31.44 -16.41
N ALA A 30 -12.14 32.02 -15.64
CA ALA A 30 -12.43 31.57 -14.28
C ALA A 30 -12.91 30.11 -14.22
N ALA A 31 -13.80 29.71 -15.14
CA ALA A 31 -14.27 28.34 -15.26
C ALA A 31 -13.13 27.36 -15.59
N GLY A 32 -12.25 27.74 -16.53
CA GLY A 32 -11.06 26.97 -16.87
C GLY A 32 -10.13 26.78 -15.67
N VAL A 33 -9.86 27.84 -14.90
CA VAL A 33 -9.02 27.77 -13.70
C VAL A 33 -9.62 26.82 -12.66
N ILE A 34 -10.91 26.94 -12.35
CA ILE A 34 -11.59 26.05 -11.39
C ILE A 34 -11.52 24.59 -11.86
N PHE A 35 -11.78 24.35 -13.15
CA PHE A 35 -11.70 23.02 -13.73
C PHE A 35 -10.29 22.42 -13.61
N THR A 36 -9.25 23.17 -13.98
CA THR A 36 -7.85 22.73 -13.88
C THR A 36 -7.44 22.43 -12.44
N LEU A 37 -7.79 23.29 -11.48
CA LEU A 37 -7.49 23.06 -10.06
C LEU A 37 -8.22 21.83 -9.51
N THR A 38 -9.47 21.64 -9.91
CA THR A 38 -10.27 20.45 -9.52
C THR A 38 -9.65 19.17 -10.08
N LEU A 39 -9.26 19.19 -11.36
CA LEU A 39 -8.61 18.05 -12.00
C LEU A 39 -7.26 17.74 -11.32
N ALA A 40 -6.44 18.75 -11.05
CA ALA A 40 -5.18 18.59 -10.35
C ALA A 40 -5.35 17.98 -8.95
N TRP A 41 -6.37 18.41 -8.19
CA TRP A 41 -6.68 17.86 -6.87
C TRP A 41 -7.15 16.40 -6.93
N ILE A 42 -8.01 16.05 -7.89
CA ILE A 42 -8.45 14.67 -8.12
C ILE A 42 -7.26 13.79 -8.51
N SER A 43 -6.45 14.23 -9.47
CA SER A 43 -5.24 13.53 -9.90
C SER A 43 -4.27 13.33 -8.74
N TRP A 44 -4.06 14.35 -7.90
CA TRP A 44 -3.25 14.21 -6.69
C TRP A 44 -3.83 13.13 -5.76
N GLY A 45 -5.15 13.09 -5.54
CA GLY A 45 -5.78 12.05 -4.73
C GLY A 45 -5.61 10.63 -5.29
N VAL A 46 -5.58 10.48 -6.61
CA VAL A 46 -5.40 9.17 -7.27
C VAL A 46 -3.95 8.70 -7.21
N PHE A 47 -3.01 9.59 -7.58
CA PHE A 47 -1.62 9.23 -7.82
C PHE A 47 -0.71 9.42 -6.60
N ASN A 48 -1.11 10.22 -5.61
CA ASN A 48 -0.36 10.31 -4.36
C ASN A 48 -0.67 9.09 -3.48
N VAL A 49 0.35 8.25 -3.31
CA VAL A 49 0.25 6.99 -2.55
C VAL A 49 -0.14 7.20 -1.08
N ASN A 50 0.08 8.40 -0.55
CA ASN A 50 -0.18 8.78 0.84
C ASN A 50 -1.44 9.65 1.02
N SER A 51 -2.16 9.97 -0.06
CA SER A 51 -3.38 10.80 0.02
C SER A 51 -4.55 10.04 0.62
N SER A 52 -5.14 10.61 1.69
CA SER A 52 -6.40 10.14 2.27
C SER A 52 -7.65 10.69 1.57
N LEU A 53 -7.51 11.30 0.38
CA LEU A 53 -8.64 11.85 -0.34
C LEU A 53 -9.67 10.74 -0.61
N TRP A 54 -9.24 9.60 -1.16
CA TRP A 54 -10.16 8.54 -1.55
C TRP A 54 -10.38 7.46 -0.50
N ALA A 55 -9.30 6.98 0.13
CA ALA A 55 -9.34 5.97 1.18
C ALA A 55 -8.51 6.45 2.35
N ASP A 56 -8.93 6.14 3.58
CA ASP A 56 -8.15 6.50 4.77
C ASP A 56 -6.80 5.79 4.70
N THR A 57 -5.75 6.57 4.49
CA THR A 57 -4.42 6.08 4.15
C THR A 57 -3.43 6.38 5.25
N VAL A 58 -2.76 5.35 5.75
CA VAL A 58 -1.71 5.42 6.76
C VAL A 58 -0.37 5.05 6.15
N TRP A 59 0.67 5.80 6.47
CA TRP A 59 2.01 5.62 5.88
C TRP A 59 3.13 6.08 6.82
N ARG A 60 2.74 6.56 8.01
CA ARG A 60 3.63 7.04 9.07
C ARG A 60 2.96 6.83 10.43
N ALA A 61 3.77 6.64 11.45
CA ALA A 61 3.35 6.66 12.85
C ALA A 61 2.56 7.95 13.19
N PRO A 62 1.55 7.88 14.05
CA PRO A 62 0.73 9.04 14.45
C PRO A 62 1.54 10.07 15.26
N GLU A 63 2.59 9.63 15.95
CA GLU A 63 3.47 10.48 16.76
C GLU A 63 4.94 10.32 16.34
N PRO A 64 5.81 11.32 16.61
CA PRO A 64 7.23 11.18 16.38
C PRO A 64 7.83 10.02 17.17
N VAL A 65 8.36 9.02 16.46
CA VAL A 65 9.03 7.84 17.04
C VAL A 65 10.32 7.54 16.29
N LYS A 66 11.27 6.91 16.98
CA LYS A 66 12.54 6.43 16.41
C LYS A 66 12.41 4.98 15.92
N ALA A 67 11.32 4.68 15.22
CA ALA A 67 11.03 3.36 14.67
C ALA A 67 10.57 3.47 13.21
N VAL A 68 10.74 2.39 12.44
CA VAL A 68 10.25 2.23 11.06
C VAL A 68 9.66 0.84 10.87
N ALA A 69 8.82 0.67 9.85
CA ALA A 69 8.28 -0.63 9.46
C ALA A 69 8.83 -1.05 8.10
N LEU A 70 9.43 -2.24 8.03
CA LEU A 70 9.77 -2.89 6.77
C LEU A 70 8.53 -3.59 6.21
N THR A 71 8.23 -3.33 4.94
CA THR A 71 7.08 -3.94 4.26
C THR A 71 7.47 -4.48 2.88
N PHE A 72 6.89 -5.61 2.52
CA PHE A 72 7.13 -6.34 1.27
C PHE A 72 5.84 -6.53 0.50
N ASP A 73 5.87 -6.26 -0.81
CA ASP A 73 4.75 -6.44 -1.73
C ASP A 73 5.01 -7.58 -2.73
N ASP A 74 3.94 -8.03 -3.38
CA ASP A 74 3.88 -8.94 -4.53
C ASP A 74 4.06 -10.44 -4.24
N GLY A 75 4.48 -10.80 -3.02
CA GLY A 75 4.56 -12.20 -2.60
C GLY A 75 3.22 -12.82 -2.15
N PRO A 76 3.26 -14.05 -1.60
CA PRO A 76 4.45 -14.89 -1.43
C PRO A 76 5.00 -15.44 -2.76
N ASP A 77 6.32 -15.50 -2.91
CA ASP A 77 7.03 -16.16 -4.01
C ASP A 77 7.91 -17.29 -3.45
N ALA A 78 7.75 -18.50 -4.00
CA ALA A 78 8.45 -19.70 -3.56
C ALA A 78 9.99 -19.59 -3.60
N ARG A 79 10.52 -18.70 -4.44
CA ARG A 79 11.97 -18.53 -4.60
C ARG A 79 12.55 -17.58 -3.57
N PHE A 80 11.83 -16.51 -3.20
CA PHE A 80 12.42 -15.36 -2.51
C PHE A 80 11.84 -15.06 -1.14
N THR A 81 10.53 -15.27 -0.93
CA THR A 81 9.90 -14.96 0.35
C THR A 81 10.56 -15.73 1.49
N GLN A 82 10.88 -17.01 1.29
CA GLN A 82 11.55 -17.82 2.30
C GLN A 82 12.96 -17.31 2.64
N GLN A 83 13.75 -16.88 1.64
CA GLN A 83 15.07 -16.29 1.86
C GLN A 83 14.99 -14.96 2.64
N ILE A 84 13.96 -14.15 2.36
CA ILE A 84 13.69 -12.92 3.10
C ILE A 84 13.33 -13.25 4.57
N LEU A 85 12.50 -14.26 4.80
CA LEU A 85 12.16 -14.72 6.16
C LEU A 85 13.41 -15.18 6.93
N GLU A 86 14.33 -15.90 6.28
CA GLU A 86 15.60 -16.32 6.88
C GLU A 86 16.45 -15.12 7.31
N VAL A 87 16.63 -14.12 6.43
CA VAL A 87 17.35 -12.89 6.78
C VAL A 87 16.67 -12.14 7.93
N LEU A 88 15.33 -12.05 7.93
CA LEU A 88 14.57 -11.39 9.00
C LEU A 88 14.74 -12.14 10.33
N ALA A 89 14.73 -13.47 10.32
CA ALA A 89 14.95 -14.31 11.48
C ALA A 89 16.37 -14.13 12.04
N ASP A 90 17.39 -14.21 11.18
CA ASP A 90 18.80 -14.02 11.54
C ASP A 90 19.06 -12.64 12.15
N LYS A 91 18.37 -11.62 11.65
CA LYS A 91 18.47 -10.25 12.15
C LYS A 91 17.55 -9.98 13.34
N GLY A 92 16.66 -10.88 13.72
CA GLY A 92 15.69 -10.69 14.80
C GLY A 92 14.70 -9.56 14.53
N VAL A 93 14.24 -9.41 13.29
CA VAL A 93 13.33 -8.34 12.84
C VAL A 93 11.99 -8.93 12.40
N LYS A 94 10.90 -8.23 12.68
CA LYS A 94 9.58 -8.53 12.12
C LYS A 94 9.20 -7.50 11.07
N ALA A 95 8.58 -7.95 9.98
CA ALA A 95 8.12 -7.13 8.86
C ALA A 95 6.61 -7.37 8.59
N CYS A 96 6.09 -6.65 7.60
CA CYS A 96 4.74 -6.85 7.07
C CYS A 96 4.79 -7.25 5.59
N PHE A 97 4.00 -8.24 5.19
CA PHE A 97 3.91 -8.75 3.82
C PHE A 97 2.51 -8.45 3.28
N PHE A 98 2.41 -7.58 2.28
CA PHE A 98 1.18 -7.34 1.54
C PHE A 98 1.09 -8.38 0.42
N SER A 99 0.33 -9.43 0.69
CA SER A 99 0.29 -10.61 -0.17
C SER A 99 -0.80 -10.51 -1.23
N VAL A 100 -0.46 -10.96 -2.42
CA VAL A 100 -1.37 -11.08 -3.57
C VAL A 100 -2.18 -12.35 -3.43
N GLY A 101 -3.51 -12.28 -3.56
CA GLY A 101 -4.42 -13.39 -3.28
C GLY A 101 -4.13 -14.67 -4.08
N SER A 102 -3.90 -14.54 -5.39
CA SER A 102 -3.50 -15.66 -6.25
C SER A 102 -2.20 -16.32 -5.78
N ARG A 103 -1.22 -15.52 -5.33
CA ARG A 103 0.06 -16.03 -4.79
C ARG A 103 -0.10 -16.74 -3.46
N VAL A 104 -1.02 -16.27 -2.61
CA VAL A 104 -1.39 -16.95 -1.35
C VAL A 104 -2.01 -18.31 -1.65
N ILE A 105 -2.88 -18.40 -2.66
CA ILE A 105 -3.48 -19.69 -3.10
C ILE A 105 -2.42 -20.66 -3.60
N ASP A 106 -1.44 -20.16 -4.36
CA ASP A 106 -0.35 -20.97 -4.90
C ASP A 106 0.67 -21.39 -3.83
N ASN A 107 0.83 -20.59 -2.77
CA ASN A 107 1.84 -20.79 -1.72
C ASN A 107 1.25 -20.62 -0.29
N PRO A 108 0.25 -21.44 0.09
CA PRO A 108 -0.42 -21.31 1.38
C PRO A 108 0.53 -21.60 2.54
N ASP A 109 1.47 -22.55 2.37
CA ASP A 109 2.45 -22.91 3.41
C ASP A 109 3.41 -21.76 3.71
N ILE A 110 3.82 -20.99 2.69
CA ILE A 110 4.67 -19.81 2.88
C ILE A 110 3.90 -18.71 3.58
N THR A 111 2.63 -18.49 3.19
CA THR A 111 1.76 -17.53 3.88
C THR A 111 1.57 -17.90 5.36
N HIS A 112 1.36 -19.20 5.64
CA HIS A 112 1.29 -19.71 7.00
C HIS A 112 2.59 -19.46 7.77
N ALA A 113 3.74 -19.75 7.16
CA ALA A 113 5.05 -19.55 7.76
C ALA A 113 5.34 -18.07 8.08
N ILE A 114 4.97 -17.13 7.19
CA ILE A 114 5.05 -15.69 7.44
C ILE A 114 4.34 -15.36 8.77
N HIS A 115 3.08 -15.80 8.91
CA HIS A 115 2.29 -15.49 10.10
C HIS A 115 2.81 -16.20 11.36
N GLN A 116 3.15 -17.49 11.25
CA GLN A 116 3.66 -18.30 12.37
C GLN A 116 4.97 -17.72 12.93
N GLN A 117 5.82 -17.16 12.07
CA GLN A 117 7.06 -16.49 12.49
C GLN A 117 6.80 -15.09 13.09
N GLY A 118 5.54 -14.69 13.28
CA GLY A 118 5.16 -13.43 13.94
C GLY A 118 5.24 -12.20 13.03
N HIS A 119 5.39 -12.39 11.72
CA HIS A 119 5.26 -11.30 10.76
C HIS A 119 3.78 -10.97 10.52
N MET A 120 3.54 -9.76 10.03
CA MET A 120 2.20 -9.28 9.74
C MET A 120 1.82 -9.59 8.28
N LEU A 121 0.56 -9.97 8.05
CA LEU A 121 -0.01 -10.15 6.72
C LEU A 121 -0.96 -9.01 6.38
N GLY A 122 -0.79 -8.44 5.18
CA GLY A 122 -1.63 -7.43 4.56
C GLY A 122 -2.23 -7.93 3.25
N ASN A 123 -3.26 -7.25 2.76
CA ASN A 123 -3.92 -7.58 1.50
C ASN A 123 -3.36 -6.72 0.34
N HIS A 124 -3.03 -7.35 -0.79
CA HIS A 124 -2.51 -6.67 -1.98
C HIS A 124 -3.30 -6.92 -3.26
N SER A 125 -4.63 -7.04 -3.15
CA SER A 125 -5.53 -7.51 -4.22
C SER A 125 -5.27 -8.96 -4.65
N GLU A 126 -6.16 -9.51 -5.46
CA GLU A 126 -6.11 -10.94 -5.81
C GLU A 126 -5.18 -11.18 -7.00
N SER A 127 -5.31 -10.35 -8.03
CA SER A 127 -4.60 -10.53 -9.30
C SER A 127 -3.41 -9.59 -9.50
N HIS A 128 -3.33 -8.52 -8.69
CA HIS A 128 -2.39 -7.41 -8.90
C HIS A 128 -2.46 -6.83 -10.33
N ALA A 129 -3.63 -6.85 -10.98
CA ALA A 129 -3.76 -6.39 -12.35
C ALA A 129 -3.49 -4.87 -12.49
N MET A 130 -2.81 -4.47 -13.57
CA MET A 130 -2.33 -3.09 -13.80
C MET A 130 -3.41 -2.02 -13.60
N TRP A 131 -4.64 -2.31 -14.04
CA TRP A 131 -5.78 -1.39 -14.00
C TRP A 131 -6.83 -1.81 -12.97
N ILE A 132 -6.48 -2.62 -11.97
CA ILE A 132 -7.46 -3.11 -11.00
C ILE A 132 -8.14 -1.97 -10.25
N ASN A 133 -7.36 -0.94 -9.89
CA ASN A 133 -7.85 0.28 -9.25
C ASN A 133 -8.67 1.19 -10.16
N PHE A 134 -8.98 0.78 -11.40
CA PHE A 134 -9.94 1.46 -12.30
C PHE A 134 -11.04 0.51 -12.79
N SER A 135 -11.10 -0.69 -12.24
CA SER A 135 -12.15 -1.67 -12.54
C SER A 135 -13.49 -1.28 -11.90
N LEU A 136 -14.55 -1.92 -12.38
CA LEU A 136 -15.89 -1.80 -11.79
C LEU A 136 -15.86 -2.14 -10.30
N HIS A 137 -16.65 -1.43 -9.50
CA HIS A 137 -16.76 -1.62 -8.05
C HIS A 137 -16.96 -3.08 -7.65
N LYS A 138 -17.79 -3.84 -8.38
CA LYS A 138 -18.03 -5.27 -8.09
C LYS A 138 -16.76 -6.12 -8.23
N ARG A 139 -15.95 -5.86 -9.26
CA ARG A 139 -14.67 -6.55 -9.48
C ARG A 139 -13.66 -6.16 -8.41
N LEU A 140 -13.52 -4.87 -8.14
CA LEU A 140 -12.57 -4.40 -7.12
C LEU A 140 -12.90 -4.94 -5.72
N ARG A 141 -14.20 -5.00 -5.36
CA ARG A 141 -14.63 -5.61 -4.08
C ARG A 141 -14.28 -7.09 -4.02
N ARG A 142 -14.47 -7.82 -5.13
CA ARG A 142 -14.10 -9.23 -5.22
C ARG A 142 -12.60 -9.42 -4.96
N GLU A 143 -11.75 -8.60 -5.55
CA GLU A 143 -10.30 -8.76 -5.38
C GLU A 143 -9.82 -8.52 -3.94
N VAL A 144 -10.46 -7.59 -3.22
CA VAL A 144 -10.20 -7.40 -1.78
C VAL A 144 -10.68 -8.63 -0.99
N ARG A 145 -11.93 -9.07 -1.21
CA ARG A 145 -12.55 -10.17 -0.45
C ARG A 145 -11.92 -11.52 -0.69
N ASP A 146 -11.63 -11.85 -1.95
CA ASP A 146 -11.05 -13.14 -2.32
C ASP A 146 -9.63 -13.27 -1.75
N THR A 147 -8.87 -12.18 -1.71
CA THR A 147 -7.57 -12.13 -1.03
C THR A 147 -7.69 -12.28 0.48
N ASN A 148 -8.67 -11.61 1.12
CA ASN A 148 -8.93 -11.81 2.55
C ASN A 148 -9.31 -13.27 2.86
N ALA A 149 -10.11 -13.91 2.00
CA ALA A 149 -10.50 -15.30 2.15
C ALA A 149 -9.30 -16.24 2.01
N ALA A 150 -8.43 -16.01 1.02
CA ALA A 150 -7.20 -16.78 0.83
C ALA A 150 -6.26 -16.67 2.04
N ILE A 151 -6.03 -15.45 2.55
CA ILE A 151 -5.19 -15.22 3.73
C ILE A 151 -5.82 -15.86 4.97
N LYS A 152 -7.14 -15.76 5.16
CA LYS A 152 -7.85 -16.41 6.27
C LYS A 152 -7.71 -17.92 6.21
N GLN A 153 -7.79 -18.51 5.02
CA GLN A 153 -7.63 -19.95 4.84
C GLN A 153 -6.20 -20.42 5.16
N ALA A 154 -5.18 -19.67 4.73
CA ALA A 154 -3.78 -20.05 4.94
C ALA A 154 -3.28 -19.78 6.38
N ALA A 155 -3.69 -18.66 6.98
CA ALA A 155 -3.11 -18.15 8.22
C ALA A 155 -4.11 -17.89 9.36
N GLY A 156 -5.42 -18.10 9.13
CA GLY A 156 -6.44 -17.95 10.17
C GLY A 156 -6.79 -16.49 10.53
N VAL A 157 -6.25 -15.51 9.80
CA VAL A 157 -6.39 -14.08 10.09
C VAL A 157 -7.00 -13.31 8.92
N VAL A 158 -7.69 -12.21 9.22
CA VAL A 158 -8.25 -11.31 8.20
C VAL A 158 -7.53 -9.96 8.29
N PRO A 159 -6.76 -9.54 7.27
CA PRO A 159 -6.01 -8.28 7.30
C PRO A 159 -6.89 -7.05 7.55
N ARG A 160 -6.44 -6.14 8.41
CA ARG A 160 -7.01 -4.78 8.50
C ARG A 160 -6.39 -3.83 7.47
N PHE A 161 -5.24 -4.19 6.92
CA PHE A 161 -4.48 -3.32 6.05
C PHE A 161 -4.48 -3.80 4.61
N TYR A 162 -4.71 -2.86 3.70
CA TYR A 162 -4.69 -3.05 2.25
C TYR A 162 -3.64 -2.13 1.64
N ARG A 163 -2.78 -2.64 0.78
CA ARG A 163 -1.93 -1.81 -0.08
C ARG A 163 -2.45 -1.88 -1.49
N ALA A 164 -2.72 -0.71 -2.09
CA ALA A 164 -3.23 -0.67 -3.45
C ALA A 164 -2.11 -1.00 -4.46
N PRO A 165 -2.34 -1.93 -5.39
CA PRO A 165 -1.42 -2.16 -6.51
C PRO A 165 -1.06 -0.85 -7.21
N HIS A 166 0.24 -0.65 -7.42
CA HIS A 166 0.80 0.59 -7.99
C HIS A 166 0.50 1.88 -7.20
N GLY A 167 -0.09 1.79 -6.01
CA GLY A 167 -0.41 2.92 -5.13
C GLY A 167 -1.63 3.76 -5.54
N PHE A 168 -2.31 3.39 -6.64
CA PHE A 168 -3.45 4.12 -7.17
C PHE A 168 -4.70 3.90 -6.31
N LYS A 169 -5.38 4.99 -5.95
CA LYS A 169 -6.61 4.93 -5.16
C LYS A 169 -7.73 5.66 -5.89
N ASN A 170 -8.96 5.20 -5.70
CA ASN A 170 -10.14 5.84 -6.27
C ASN A 170 -11.30 5.82 -5.25
N PRO A 171 -12.39 6.58 -5.47
CA PRO A 171 -13.53 6.61 -4.55
C PRO A 171 -14.18 5.25 -4.29
N ALA A 172 -14.25 4.38 -5.30
CA ALA A 172 -14.82 3.04 -5.16
C ALA A 172 -13.97 2.15 -4.25
N LEU A 173 -12.64 2.21 -4.36
CA LEU A 173 -11.72 1.53 -3.45
C LEU A 173 -11.94 2.03 -2.01
N GLY A 174 -12.03 3.34 -1.81
CA GLY A 174 -12.30 3.91 -0.48
C GLY A 174 -13.60 3.42 0.13
N ASP A 175 -14.69 3.40 -0.66
CA ASP A 175 -15.98 2.88 -0.22
C ASP A 175 -15.93 1.37 0.11
N ILE A 176 -15.15 0.59 -0.64
CA ILE A 176 -14.92 -0.84 -0.36
C ILE A 176 -14.14 -1.00 0.94
N LEU A 177 -12.98 -0.36 1.09
CA LEU A 177 -12.15 -0.52 2.28
C LEU A 177 -12.91 -0.11 3.55
N ALA A 178 -13.71 0.96 3.50
CA ALA A 178 -14.58 1.35 4.61
C ALA A 178 -15.64 0.28 4.94
N GLN A 179 -16.25 -0.36 3.93
CA GLN A 179 -17.21 -1.46 4.13
C GLN A 179 -16.56 -2.72 4.70
N GLU A 180 -15.31 -3.01 4.34
CA GLU A 180 -14.56 -4.15 4.84
C GLU A 180 -13.80 -3.85 6.14
N GLY A 181 -13.94 -2.64 6.72
CA GLY A 181 -13.24 -2.24 7.95
C GLY A 181 -11.72 -2.08 7.81
N MET A 182 -11.22 -1.90 6.58
CA MET A 182 -9.81 -1.88 6.24
C MET A 182 -9.27 -0.45 6.01
N LEU A 183 -7.95 -0.30 6.16
CA LEU A 183 -7.22 0.94 5.88
C LEU A 183 -6.25 0.75 4.72
N ALA A 184 -6.07 1.79 3.91
CA ALA A 184 -5.06 1.81 2.87
C ALA A 184 -3.68 2.10 3.48
N VAL A 185 -2.62 1.46 2.95
CA VAL A 185 -1.24 1.68 3.41
C VAL A 185 -0.36 2.23 2.29
N GLY A 186 0.21 3.42 2.52
CA GLY A 186 1.22 4.04 1.67
C GLY A 186 2.65 3.72 2.11
N TRP A 187 3.59 4.55 1.71
CA TRP A 187 5.00 4.44 2.12
C TRP A 187 5.71 5.79 2.15
N GLN A 188 6.76 5.89 2.96
CA GLN A 188 7.64 7.06 3.05
C GLN A 188 8.84 6.93 2.11
N VAL A 189 9.41 5.73 2.00
CA VAL A 189 10.58 5.43 1.17
C VAL A 189 10.37 4.13 0.41
N ARG A 190 10.90 4.07 -0.81
CA ARG A 190 10.83 2.92 -1.71
C ARG A 190 12.24 2.55 -2.17
N GLY A 191 12.57 1.26 -2.13
CA GLY A 191 13.89 0.79 -2.57
C GLY A 191 14.12 0.79 -4.09
N PHE A 192 13.02 0.82 -4.87
CA PHE A 192 13.02 0.57 -6.33
C PHE A 192 13.65 -0.79 -6.69
N ASP A 193 13.53 -1.73 -5.77
CA ASP A 193 14.11 -3.06 -5.83
C ASP A 193 13.42 -3.96 -6.88
N ALA A 194 12.15 -3.70 -7.19
CA ALA A 194 11.45 -4.32 -8.32
C ALA A 194 12.16 -4.13 -9.69
N VAL A 195 12.86 -3.01 -9.88
CA VAL A 195 13.52 -2.65 -11.15
C VAL A 195 15.04 -2.57 -11.06
N SER A 196 15.60 -2.46 -9.84
CA SER A 196 17.03 -2.32 -9.60
C SER A 196 17.66 -3.67 -9.31
N GLY A 197 18.55 -4.15 -10.19
CA GLY A 197 19.38 -5.34 -9.93
C GLY A 197 20.61 -5.10 -9.04
N ASN A 198 20.72 -3.93 -8.40
CA ASN A 198 21.89 -3.56 -7.59
C ASN A 198 21.50 -3.40 -6.11
N ALA A 199 21.93 -4.37 -5.29
CA ALA A 199 21.64 -4.43 -3.86
C ALA A 199 22.16 -3.21 -3.09
N ALA A 200 23.37 -2.76 -3.37
CA ALA A 200 23.97 -1.60 -2.70
C ALA A 200 23.16 -0.31 -2.94
N LYS A 201 22.70 -0.08 -4.18
CA LYS A 201 21.85 1.08 -4.50
C LYS A 201 20.46 0.99 -3.87
N ILE A 202 19.90 -0.23 -3.73
CA ILE A 202 18.65 -0.42 -2.99
C ILE A 202 18.86 -0.03 -1.53
N ALA A 203 19.91 -0.56 -0.91
CA ALA A 203 20.22 -0.31 0.49
C ALA A 203 20.48 1.18 0.77
N GLU A 204 21.30 1.84 -0.06
CA GLU A 204 21.58 3.27 0.02
C GLU A 204 20.29 4.11 0.01
N ARG A 205 19.42 3.90 -0.99
CA ARG A 205 18.15 4.66 -1.10
C ARG A 205 17.26 4.47 0.12
N VAL A 206 17.14 3.22 0.60
CA VAL A 206 16.29 2.91 1.75
C VAL A 206 16.85 3.53 3.01
N VAL A 207 18.14 3.31 3.30
CA VAL A 207 18.79 3.80 4.51
C VAL A 207 18.79 5.32 4.53
N ASP A 208 19.15 5.99 3.44
CA ASP A 208 19.21 7.46 3.38
C ASP A 208 17.80 8.09 3.48
N GLY A 209 16.83 7.52 2.75
CA GLY A 209 15.47 8.03 2.70
C GLY A 209 14.64 7.78 3.97
N ALA A 210 14.97 6.75 4.75
CA ALA A 210 14.22 6.39 5.95
C ALA A 210 14.30 7.46 7.05
N LYS A 211 13.14 7.85 7.56
CA LYS A 211 12.96 8.75 8.70
C LYS A 211 12.06 8.10 9.74
N GLY A 212 12.27 8.46 11.01
CA GLY A 212 11.48 7.98 12.14
C GLY A 212 9.97 8.11 11.91
N GLY A 213 9.24 7.05 12.25
CA GLY A 213 7.82 6.85 12.01
C GLY A 213 7.50 6.30 10.62
N GLY A 214 8.47 6.12 9.72
CA GLY A 214 8.22 5.81 8.30
C GLY A 214 7.92 4.35 7.98
N VAL A 215 7.10 4.13 6.93
CA VAL A 215 6.88 2.83 6.29
C VAL A 215 7.80 2.70 5.07
N ILE A 216 8.52 1.58 4.97
CA ILE A 216 9.50 1.28 3.93
C ILE A 216 8.92 0.23 2.97
N LEU A 217 8.93 0.51 1.67
CA LEU A 217 8.47 -0.41 0.62
C LEU A 217 9.63 -1.15 -0.07
N LEU A 218 9.56 -2.47 -0.03
CA LEU A 218 10.35 -3.47 -0.77
C LEU A 218 9.40 -4.51 -1.38
N HIS A 219 9.91 -5.49 -2.13
CA HIS A 219 9.11 -6.52 -2.79
C HIS A 219 9.71 -7.90 -2.55
N ASP A 220 8.89 -8.87 -2.15
CA ASP A 220 9.28 -10.27 -1.99
C ASP A 220 8.79 -11.16 -3.14
N GLY A 221 7.92 -10.66 -4.00
CA GLY A 221 7.46 -11.34 -5.20
C GLY A 221 7.68 -10.57 -6.50
N ALA A 222 7.36 -11.22 -7.61
CA ALA A 222 7.37 -10.61 -8.93
C ALA A 222 6.06 -9.83 -9.15
N GLY A 223 6.16 -8.51 -9.29
CA GLY A 223 5.08 -7.65 -9.76
C GLY A 223 4.93 -7.67 -11.29
N LEU A 224 4.02 -6.84 -11.82
CA LEU A 224 3.79 -6.74 -13.28
C LEU A 224 4.87 -5.98 -14.05
N GLN A 225 5.77 -5.28 -13.35
CA GLN A 225 6.79 -4.43 -13.95
C GLN A 225 8.13 -4.69 -13.29
N GLY A 226 9.18 -4.76 -14.11
CA GLY A 226 10.54 -4.98 -13.64
C GLY A 226 10.99 -6.43 -13.81
N SER A 227 11.90 -6.86 -12.95
CA SER A 227 12.45 -8.22 -12.98
C SER A 227 11.57 -9.17 -12.17
N ASP A 228 11.50 -10.44 -12.58
CA ASP A 228 10.92 -11.50 -11.74
C ASP A 228 11.91 -12.00 -10.67
N ASP A 229 13.14 -11.49 -10.68
CA ASP A 229 14.23 -11.86 -9.76
C ASP A 229 14.35 -10.85 -8.61
N ARG A 230 14.21 -11.34 -7.36
CA ARG A 230 14.36 -10.57 -6.12
C ARG A 230 15.69 -10.81 -5.40
N SER A 231 16.68 -11.45 -6.03
CA SER A 231 18.01 -11.69 -5.41
C SER A 231 18.65 -10.40 -4.90
N ALA A 232 18.55 -9.30 -5.65
CA ALA A 232 19.05 -8.00 -5.21
C ALA A 232 18.31 -7.43 -3.99
N THR A 233 17.03 -7.76 -3.79
CA THR A 233 16.28 -7.42 -2.58
C THR A 233 16.79 -8.23 -1.39
N VAL A 234 16.97 -9.55 -1.59
CA VAL A 234 17.52 -10.46 -0.57
C VAL A 234 18.90 -9.99 -0.11
N ASP A 235 19.80 -9.69 -1.05
CA ASP A 235 21.16 -9.23 -0.78
C ASP A 235 21.21 -7.84 -0.10
N ALA A 236 20.26 -6.95 -0.42
CA ALA A 236 20.20 -5.62 0.16
C ALA A 236 19.67 -5.64 1.61
N LEU A 237 18.83 -6.61 1.96
CA LEU A 237 18.07 -6.61 3.20
C LEU A 237 18.95 -6.61 4.47
N PRO A 238 20.03 -7.41 4.59
CA PRO A 238 20.93 -7.33 5.75
C PRO A 238 21.53 -5.93 5.93
N VAL A 239 21.98 -5.31 4.82
CA VAL A 239 22.59 -3.98 4.81
C VAL A 239 21.57 -2.91 5.19
N ILE A 240 20.34 -3.03 4.71
CA ILE A 240 19.22 -2.15 5.09
C ILE A 240 18.98 -2.21 6.59
N ILE A 241 18.85 -3.43 7.15
CA ILE A 241 18.55 -3.60 8.57
C ILE A 241 19.67 -3.01 9.44
N ASP A 242 20.93 -3.30 9.11
CA ASP A 242 22.07 -2.79 9.87
C ASP A 242 22.20 -1.26 9.74
N GLY A 243 21.97 -0.72 8.53
CA GLY A 243 21.99 0.72 8.27
C GLY A 243 20.88 1.48 9.01
N LEU A 244 19.66 0.94 9.06
CA LEU A 244 18.55 1.54 9.82
C LEU A 244 18.86 1.58 11.32
N ARG A 245 19.40 0.47 11.86
CA ARG A 245 19.85 0.40 13.26
C ARG A 245 20.97 1.40 13.56
N ALA A 246 21.94 1.53 12.65
CA ALA A 246 23.02 2.52 12.78
C ALA A 246 22.50 3.97 12.77
N LYS A 247 21.37 4.25 12.10
CA LYS A 247 20.66 5.55 12.19
C LYS A 247 19.86 5.73 13.49
N GLY A 248 19.90 4.77 14.40
CA GLY A 248 19.10 4.76 15.62
C GLY A 248 17.61 4.57 15.37
N LEU A 249 17.25 3.87 14.29
CA LEU A 249 15.87 3.50 13.99
C LEU A 249 15.63 2.04 14.40
N GLU A 250 14.69 1.84 15.31
CA GLU A 250 14.14 0.52 15.62
C GLU A 250 13.31 0.02 14.43
N ILE A 251 13.30 -1.29 14.19
CA ILE A 251 12.47 -1.90 13.15
C ILE A 251 11.38 -2.71 13.84
N VAL A 252 10.14 -2.25 13.69
CA VAL A 252 8.95 -2.79 14.35
C VAL A 252 7.94 -3.24 13.30
N ARG A 253 6.93 -4.01 13.72
CA ARG A 253 5.83 -4.36 12.82
C ARG A 253 4.99 -3.13 12.48
N LEU A 254 4.27 -3.20 11.36
CA LEU A 254 3.47 -2.09 10.87
C LEU A 254 2.34 -1.71 11.82
N ASP A 255 1.66 -2.68 12.42
CA ASP A 255 0.60 -2.47 13.42
C ASP A 255 1.10 -1.78 14.68
N GLU A 256 2.30 -2.15 15.15
CA GLU A 256 2.97 -1.52 16.29
C GLU A 256 3.37 -0.07 15.97
N LEU A 257 3.94 0.17 14.79
CA LEU A 257 4.33 1.51 14.33
C LEU A 257 3.11 2.46 14.28
N LEU A 258 1.99 1.95 13.76
CA LEU A 258 0.78 2.73 13.52
C LEU A 258 -0.14 2.78 14.75
N LYS A 259 0.07 1.91 15.75
CA LYS A 259 -0.79 1.72 16.92
C LYS A 259 -2.23 1.34 16.53
N ILE A 260 -2.36 0.42 15.58
CA ILE A 260 -3.65 -0.04 15.02
C ILE A 260 -3.59 -1.56 14.91
N ASP A 261 -4.65 -2.26 15.34
CA ASP A 261 -4.73 -3.73 15.28
C ASP A 261 -4.45 -4.26 13.86
N ALA A 262 -3.53 -5.23 13.74
CA ALA A 262 -3.15 -5.85 12.46
C ALA A 262 -4.32 -6.48 11.69
N TYR A 263 -5.29 -7.03 12.42
CA TYR A 263 -6.33 -7.88 11.90
C TYR A 263 -7.72 -7.42 12.33
N LEU A 264 -8.72 -7.72 11.51
CA LEU A 264 -10.12 -7.52 11.83
C LEU A 264 -10.55 -8.52 12.91
N LYS A 265 -11.39 -8.09 13.85
CA LYS A 265 -12.00 -9.01 14.82
C LYS A 265 -13.05 -9.86 14.12
N SER A 266 -13.36 -11.04 14.66
CA SER A 266 -14.34 -11.97 14.08
C SER A 266 -15.71 -11.34 13.80
N GLU A 267 -16.11 -10.35 14.61
CA GLU A 267 -17.36 -9.60 14.48
C GLU A 267 -17.33 -8.57 13.34
N GLU A 268 -16.15 -8.12 12.94
CA GLU A 268 -15.93 -7.15 11.85
C GLU A 268 -15.70 -7.83 10.49
N ALA A 269 -15.41 -9.13 10.49
CA ALA A 269 -15.03 -9.91 9.32
C ALA A 269 -16.20 -10.62 8.62
N ALA A 270 -17.44 -10.17 8.86
CA ALA A 270 -18.70 -10.80 8.40
C ALA A 270 -19.26 -10.20 7.10
#